data_AF-A0A0F5RA07-F1
#
_entry.id   AF-A0A0F5RA07-F1
#
_cell.length_a   1.000
_cell.length_b   1.000
_cell.length_c   1.000
_cell.angle_alpha   90.00
_cell.angle_beta   90.00
_cell.angle_gamma   90.00
#
_symmetry.space_group_name_H-M   'P 1'
#
loop_
_entity.id
_entity.type
_entity.pdbx_description
1 polymer ?
#
loop_
_entity_poly.entity_id
_entity_poly.type
_entity_poly.pdbx_seq_one_letter_code
_entity_poly.pdbx_strand_id
1 'polypeptide(L)'
;MANLLVTGYRAHELNIFSQKHEAIPFIRKAVENRLVPLLEDGLEWIISPGGYGFDLWACEAAIGLKRDYPQLKISILTAYANPDEKWKEDRKAYYEGILRQVDHHVSVSKQPYEGVWQLTARDSLLLRKTDAMLLFYDEEMGEGSPKYFKERALRKQQDEDYPLFTITAESIQSIAEEERLAD
;
A
#
# COMPACT_ATOMS: atom_id res chain seq x y z
N MET A 1 -7.61 14.88 -7.47
CA MET A 1 -7.81 13.41 -7.35
C MET A 1 -8.06 13.12 -5.89
N ALA A 2 -9.18 12.50 -5.49
CA ALA A 2 -9.53 12.41 -4.06
C ALA A 2 -9.07 11.10 -3.42
N ASN A 3 -9.13 9.98 -4.14
CA ASN A 3 -8.92 8.64 -3.59
C ASN A 3 -7.79 7.89 -4.32
N LEU A 4 -6.71 7.56 -3.60
CA LEU A 4 -5.55 6.84 -4.14
C LEU A 4 -5.53 5.40 -3.60
N LEU A 5 -5.52 4.43 -4.51
CA LEU A 5 -5.21 3.04 -4.16
C LEU A 5 -3.71 2.89 -3.94
N VAL A 6 -3.29 2.41 -2.78
CA VAL A 6 -1.88 2.13 -2.50
C VAL A 6 -1.68 0.65 -2.22
N THR A 7 -0.88 -0.01 -3.06
CA THR A 7 -0.57 -1.43 -2.90
C THR A 7 0.76 -1.81 -3.54
N GLY A 8 1.28 -3.00 -3.22
CA GLY A 8 2.58 -3.44 -3.72
C GLY A 8 3.00 -4.77 -3.11
N TYR A 9 4.29 -5.07 -3.21
CA TYR A 9 4.83 -6.36 -2.79
C TYR A 9 4.55 -6.70 -1.31
N ARG A 10 4.29 -7.98 -1.07
CA ARG A 10 4.32 -8.57 0.28
C ARG A 10 5.74 -8.59 0.79
N ALA A 11 5.89 -8.52 2.12
CA ALA A 11 7.23 -8.46 2.73
C ALA A 11 8.13 -9.65 2.32
N HIS A 12 7.58 -10.85 2.19
CA HIS A 12 8.33 -12.04 1.77
C HIS A 12 8.75 -12.01 0.29
N GLU A 13 8.01 -11.32 -0.58
CA GLU A 13 8.38 -11.14 -1.99
C GLU A 13 9.60 -10.20 -2.12
N LEU A 14 9.81 -9.33 -1.13
CA LEU A 14 10.97 -8.45 -1.02
C LEU A 14 12.11 -9.06 -0.18
N ASN A 15 11.99 -10.32 0.26
CA ASN A 15 12.90 -10.95 1.22
C ASN A 15 13.03 -10.19 2.57
N ILE A 16 11.99 -9.44 2.96
CA ILE A 16 11.92 -8.68 4.22
C ILE A 16 11.14 -9.50 5.25
N PHE A 17 11.85 -10.04 6.25
CA PHE A 17 11.26 -10.91 7.28
C PHE A 17 11.13 -10.26 8.66
N SER A 18 11.64 -9.04 8.82
CA SER A 18 11.67 -8.30 10.10
C SER A 18 11.33 -6.83 9.88
N GLN A 19 10.61 -6.22 10.83
CA GLN A 19 10.34 -4.77 10.83
C GLN A 19 11.58 -3.92 11.10
N LYS A 20 12.71 -4.54 11.47
CA LYS A 20 14.01 -3.86 11.63
C LYS A 20 14.82 -3.82 10.33
N HIS A 21 14.26 -4.26 9.21
CA HIS A 21 14.98 -4.29 7.94
C HIS A 21 15.30 -2.87 7.46
N GLU A 22 16.54 -2.63 7.06
CA GLU A 22 17.06 -1.31 6.68
C GLU A 22 16.33 -0.66 5.49
N ALA A 23 15.79 -1.48 4.58
CA ALA A 23 15.01 -0.98 3.45
C ALA A 23 13.67 -0.32 3.83
N ILE A 24 13.08 -0.66 5.00
CA ILE A 24 11.73 -0.19 5.36
C ILE A 24 11.66 1.33 5.49
N PRO A 25 12.58 2.01 6.21
CA PRO A 25 12.66 3.47 6.21
C PRO A 25 12.66 4.10 4.81
N PHE A 26 13.47 3.57 3.88
CA PHE A 26 13.56 4.09 2.52
C PHE A 26 12.30 3.82 1.69
N ILE A 27 11.63 2.68 1.90
CA ILE A 27 10.31 2.41 1.29
C ILE A 27 9.28 3.43 1.78
N ARG A 28 9.22 3.71 3.08
CA ARG A 28 8.30 4.71 3.63
C ARG A 28 8.60 6.10 3.09
N LYS A 29 9.87 6.47 3.00
CA LYS A 29 10.31 7.73 2.38
C LYS A 29 9.90 7.83 0.92
N ALA A 30 10.03 6.75 0.14
CA ALA A 30 9.57 6.70 -1.24
C ALA A 30 8.06 6.92 -1.37
N VAL A 31 7.28 6.34 -0.43
CA VAL A 31 5.84 6.61 -0.33
C VAL A 31 5.58 8.08 0.00
N GLU A 32 6.24 8.64 1.01
CA GLU A 32 6.09 10.06 1.39
C GLU A 32 6.38 11.00 0.21
N ASN A 33 7.49 10.78 -0.50
CA ASN A 33 7.89 11.57 -1.67
C ASN A 33 6.85 11.52 -2.79
N ARG A 34 6.09 10.42 -2.90
CA ARG A 34 4.96 10.30 -3.86
C ARG A 34 3.68 10.92 -3.33
N LEU A 35 3.40 10.80 -2.03
CA LEU A 35 2.17 11.30 -1.45
C LEU A 35 2.14 12.81 -1.29
N VAL A 36 3.26 13.45 -0.92
CA VAL A 36 3.30 14.89 -0.64
C VAL A 36 2.80 15.74 -1.82
N PRO A 37 3.31 15.59 -3.07
CA PRO A 37 2.78 16.35 -4.19
C PRO A 37 1.30 16.05 -4.47
N LEU A 38 0.88 14.79 -4.28
CA LEU A 38 -0.52 14.41 -4.47
C LEU A 38 -1.44 15.04 -3.42
N LEU A 39 -0.96 15.21 -2.18
CA LEU A 39 -1.66 15.90 -1.09
C LEU A 39 -1.79 17.39 -1.39
N GLU A 40 -0.74 18.02 -1.90
CA GLU A 40 -0.77 19.41 -2.38
C GLU A 40 -1.77 19.58 -3.54
N ASP A 41 -1.92 18.55 -4.38
CA ASP A 41 -2.88 18.49 -5.49
C ASP A 41 -4.27 17.93 -5.09
N GLY A 42 -4.57 17.88 -3.79
CA GLY A 42 -5.91 17.58 -3.28
C GLY A 42 -6.25 16.10 -3.05
N LEU A 43 -5.25 15.25 -2.84
CA LEU A 43 -5.46 13.89 -2.31
C LEU A 43 -6.08 13.96 -0.91
N GLU A 44 -7.15 13.20 -0.69
CA GLU A 44 -7.84 13.13 0.60
C GLU A 44 -7.74 11.76 1.25
N TRP A 45 -7.77 10.68 0.45
CA TRP A 45 -7.84 9.30 0.94
C TRP A 45 -6.77 8.42 0.34
N ILE A 46 -6.09 7.69 1.21
CA ILE A 46 -5.32 6.50 0.83
C ILE A 46 -6.14 5.26 1.18
N ILE A 47 -6.32 4.38 0.19
CA ILE A 47 -7.09 3.15 0.34
C ILE A 47 -6.18 1.97 0.03
N SER A 48 -6.11 0.98 0.92
CA SER A 48 -5.18 -0.15 0.79
C SER A 48 -5.82 -1.50 1.11
N PRO A 49 -5.38 -2.62 0.50
CA PRO A 49 -5.78 -3.97 0.92
C PRO A 49 -5.29 -4.35 2.32
N GLY A 50 -4.25 -3.68 2.82
CA GLY A 50 -3.70 -3.85 4.17
C GLY A 50 -2.97 -5.17 4.43
N GLY A 51 -2.35 -5.79 3.42
CA GLY A 51 -1.57 -7.01 3.66
C GLY A 51 -0.12 -6.74 4.08
N TYR A 52 0.48 -7.68 4.81
CA TYR A 52 1.80 -7.49 5.38
C TYR A 52 2.91 -7.25 4.34
N GLY A 53 3.58 -6.10 4.43
CA GLY A 53 4.54 -5.60 3.45
C GLY A 53 4.23 -4.15 3.07
N PHE A 54 4.35 -3.83 1.79
CA PHE A 54 4.21 -2.46 1.29
C PHE A 54 2.89 -1.80 1.68
N ASP A 55 1.75 -2.50 1.60
CA ASP A 55 0.44 -1.95 1.99
C ASP A 55 0.48 -1.32 3.40
N LEU A 56 1.07 -2.02 4.38
CA LEU A 56 1.15 -1.54 5.76
C LEU A 56 2.20 -0.44 5.93
N TRP A 57 3.36 -0.56 5.29
CA TRP A 57 4.39 0.48 5.34
C TRP A 57 3.91 1.79 4.71
N ALA A 58 3.11 1.70 3.65
CA ALA A 58 2.48 2.87 3.04
C ALA A 58 1.44 3.50 3.95
N CYS A 59 0.63 2.70 4.65
CA CYS A 59 -0.28 3.22 5.68
C CYS A 59 0.49 3.91 6.81
N GLU A 60 1.61 3.34 7.25
CA GLU A 60 2.46 3.92 8.30
C GLU A 60 3.09 5.25 7.87
N ALA A 61 3.61 5.33 6.64
CA ALA A 61 4.08 6.58 6.05
C ALA A 61 2.96 7.64 6.01
N ALA A 62 1.78 7.26 5.53
CA ALA A 62 0.61 8.14 5.50
C ALA A 62 0.16 8.61 6.90
N ILE A 63 0.22 7.75 7.91
CA ILE A 63 -0.04 8.12 9.31
C ILE A 63 0.93 9.21 9.75
N GLY A 64 2.22 9.09 9.43
CA GLY A 64 3.23 10.10 9.73
C GLY A 64 2.92 11.46 9.10
N LEU A 65 2.45 11.46 7.85
CA LEU A 65 2.08 12.67 7.12
C LEU A 65 0.85 13.39 7.70
N LYS A 66 -0.02 12.71 8.47
CA LYS A 66 -1.20 13.36 9.08
C LYS A 66 -0.85 14.53 10.01
N ARG A 67 0.38 14.58 10.55
CA ARG A 67 0.83 15.72 11.35
C ARG A 67 0.80 17.02 10.54
N ASP A 68 1.23 16.94 9.29
CA ASP A 68 1.39 18.09 8.41
C ASP A 68 0.16 18.23 7.47
N TYR A 69 -0.55 17.12 7.23
CA TYR A 69 -1.76 17.03 6.40
C TYR A 69 -2.93 16.40 7.20
N PRO A 70 -3.53 17.11 8.17
CA PRO A 70 -4.54 16.55 9.08
C PRO A 70 -5.84 16.12 8.38
N GLN A 71 -6.08 16.56 7.16
CA GLN A 71 -7.21 16.16 6.32
C GLN A 71 -7.03 14.80 5.65
N LEU A 72 -5.78 14.29 5.56
CA LEU A 72 -5.49 12.99 4.97
C LEU A 72 -6.17 11.89 5.79
N LYS A 73 -6.89 11.02 5.11
CA LYS A 73 -7.56 9.86 5.67
C LYS A 73 -7.04 8.57 5.06
N ILE A 74 -7.12 7.50 5.84
CA ILE A 74 -6.56 6.20 5.51
C ILE A 74 -7.65 5.15 5.72
N SER A 75 -7.85 4.31 4.71
CA SER A 75 -8.81 3.22 4.74
C SER A 75 -8.15 1.89 4.37
N ILE A 76 -8.33 0.87 5.20
CA ILE A 76 -7.93 -0.50 4.89
C ILE A 76 -9.17 -1.33 4.55
N LEU A 77 -9.19 -1.90 3.35
CA LEU A 77 -10.24 -2.80 2.86
C LEU A 77 -9.70 -4.22 2.75
N THR A 78 -9.98 -5.06 3.75
CA THR A 78 -9.58 -6.47 3.73
C THR A 78 -10.57 -7.30 2.91
N ALA A 79 -10.13 -8.43 2.35
CA ALA A 79 -11.00 -9.25 1.50
C ALA A 79 -12.00 -10.09 2.31
N TYR A 80 -11.58 -10.51 3.50
CA TYR A 80 -12.28 -11.43 4.40
C TYR A 80 -11.93 -11.07 5.84
N ALA A 81 -12.67 -11.62 6.81
CA ALA A 81 -12.47 -11.34 8.23
C ALA A 81 -11.18 -11.99 8.77
N ASN A 82 -10.54 -11.32 9.74
CA ASN A 82 -9.37 -11.80 10.50
C ASN A 82 -8.20 -12.29 9.61
N PRO A 83 -7.68 -11.48 8.67
CA PRO A 83 -6.59 -11.89 7.77
C PRO A 83 -5.27 -12.21 8.48
N ASP A 84 -5.14 -11.76 9.72
CA ASP A 84 -3.97 -11.86 10.59
C ASP A 84 -4.04 -13.03 11.58
N GLU A 85 -5.12 -13.84 11.59
CA GLU A 85 -5.35 -14.90 12.59
C GLU A 85 -4.17 -15.88 12.72
N LYS A 86 -3.48 -16.15 11.61
CA LYS A 86 -2.34 -17.09 11.55
C LYS A 86 -0.97 -16.40 11.62
N TRP A 87 -0.94 -15.09 11.88
CA TRP A 87 0.32 -14.34 11.96
C TRP A 87 1.00 -14.57 13.30
N LYS A 88 2.33 -14.40 13.33
CA LYS A 88 3.09 -14.37 14.58
C LYS A 88 2.72 -13.12 15.38
N GLU A 89 2.90 -13.18 16.69
CA GLU A 89 2.47 -12.14 17.63
C GLU A 89 3.06 -10.75 17.29
N ASP A 90 4.35 -10.69 16.95
CA ASP A 90 5.04 -9.47 16.55
C ASP A 90 4.41 -8.82 15.32
N ARG A 91 4.10 -9.65 14.32
CA ARG A 91 3.43 -9.24 13.09
C ARG A 91 2.00 -8.77 13.34
N LYS A 92 1.27 -9.47 14.21
CA LYS A 92 -0.11 -9.14 14.58
C LYS A 92 -0.16 -7.83 15.36
N ALA A 93 0.69 -7.65 16.36
CA ALA A 93 0.79 -6.43 17.14
C ALA A 93 1.11 -5.20 16.26
N TYR A 94 2.00 -5.34 15.28
CA TYR A 94 2.29 -4.30 14.30
C TYR A 94 1.03 -3.93 13.49
N TYR A 95 0.35 -4.92 12.94
CA TYR A 95 -0.88 -4.72 12.17
C TYR A 95 -1.98 -4.04 12.96
N GLU A 96 -2.27 -4.52 14.17
CA GLU A 96 -3.24 -3.91 15.09
C GLU A 96 -2.84 -2.48 15.50
N GLY A 97 -1.54 -2.19 15.59
CA GLY A 97 -1.02 -0.84 15.79
C GLY A 97 -1.38 0.11 14.65
N ILE A 98 -1.28 -0.36 13.40
CA ILE A 98 -1.71 0.40 12.22
C ILE A 98 -3.23 0.55 12.21
N LEU A 99 -3.99 -0.53 12.43
CA LEU A 99 -5.46 -0.50 12.42
C LEU A 99 -6.07 0.50 13.41
N ARG A 100 -5.40 0.77 14.54
CA ARG A 100 -5.85 1.77 15.52
C ARG A 100 -5.68 3.23 15.07
N GLN A 101 -4.90 3.46 14.01
CA GLN A 101 -4.53 4.80 13.54
C GLN A 101 -5.14 5.15 12.17
N VAL A 102 -5.74 4.17 11.48
CA VAL A 102 -6.49 4.40 10.25
C VAL A 102 -7.91 4.87 10.55
N ASP A 103 -8.50 5.63 9.64
CA ASP A 103 -9.85 6.20 9.80
C ASP A 103 -10.92 5.14 9.59
N HIS A 104 -10.67 4.22 8.65
CA HIS A 104 -11.58 3.12 8.34
C HIS A 104 -10.84 1.80 8.15
N HIS A 105 -11.41 0.73 8.71
CA HIS A 105 -11.02 -0.64 8.43
C HIS A 105 -12.27 -1.48 8.26
N VAL A 106 -12.42 -2.13 7.11
CA VAL A 106 -13.59 -2.98 6.81
C VAL A 106 -13.21 -4.18 5.96
N SER A 107 -13.83 -5.32 6.25
CA SER A 107 -13.74 -6.52 5.42
C SER A 107 -14.87 -6.57 4.39
N VAL A 108 -14.53 -6.80 3.12
CA VAL A 108 -15.50 -6.92 2.02
C VAL A 108 -16.40 -8.14 2.22
N SER A 109 -15.83 -9.27 2.63
CA SER A 109 -16.58 -10.40 3.20
C SER A 109 -16.46 -10.41 4.71
N LYS A 110 -17.58 -10.63 5.41
CA LYS A 110 -17.61 -10.84 6.86
C LYS A 110 -17.23 -12.28 7.26
N GLN A 111 -17.09 -13.18 6.29
CA GLN A 111 -16.67 -14.55 6.53
C GLN A 111 -15.14 -14.66 6.56
N PRO A 112 -14.58 -15.72 7.17
CA PRO A 112 -13.18 -16.10 7.00
C PRO A 112 -12.82 -16.36 5.52
N TYR A 113 -11.55 -16.65 5.24
CA TYR A 113 -11.13 -16.99 3.88
C TYR A 113 -11.82 -18.27 3.37
N GLU A 114 -12.60 -18.13 2.30
CA GLU A 114 -13.35 -19.18 1.62
C GLU A 114 -12.84 -19.41 0.18
N GLY A 115 -12.18 -18.42 -0.42
CA GLY A 115 -11.57 -18.60 -1.74
C GLY A 115 -11.13 -17.32 -2.44
N VAL A 116 -10.48 -17.52 -3.59
CA VAL A 116 -9.90 -16.44 -4.41
C VAL A 116 -10.93 -15.38 -4.81
N TRP A 117 -12.20 -15.76 -4.94
CA TRP A 117 -13.29 -14.83 -5.25
C TRP A 117 -13.40 -13.67 -4.26
N GLN A 118 -13.05 -13.86 -2.98
CA GLN A 118 -13.03 -12.77 -1.99
C GLN A 118 -11.93 -11.74 -2.31
N LEU A 119 -10.76 -12.22 -2.72
CA LEU A 119 -9.65 -11.36 -3.15
C LEU A 119 -10.05 -10.58 -4.41
N THR A 120 -10.59 -11.27 -5.42
CA THR A 120 -11.05 -10.64 -6.67
C THR A 120 -12.16 -9.62 -6.44
N ALA A 121 -13.10 -9.89 -5.54
CA ALA A 121 -14.17 -8.98 -5.18
C ALA A 121 -13.63 -7.71 -4.50
N ARG A 122 -12.70 -7.86 -3.53
CA ARG A 122 -12.00 -6.74 -2.90
C ARG A 122 -11.25 -5.90 -3.92
N ASP A 123 -10.44 -6.52 -4.76
CA ASP A 123 -9.59 -5.78 -5.71
C ASP A 123 -10.43 -5.00 -6.72
N SER A 124 -11.57 -5.58 -7.13
CA SER A 124 -12.54 -4.89 -7.99
C SER A 124 -13.23 -3.72 -7.31
N LEU A 125 -13.54 -3.86 -6.01
CA LEU A 125 -14.09 -2.76 -5.23
C LEU A 125 -13.07 -1.64 -5.07
N LEU A 126 -11.81 -1.96 -4.75
CA LEU A 126 -10.73 -0.99 -4.60
C LEU A 126 -10.53 -0.16 -5.86
N LEU A 127 -10.35 -0.80 -7.02
CA LEU A 127 -10.18 -0.13 -8.31
C LEU A 127 -11.39 0.71 -8.72
N ARG A 128 -12.60 0.34 -8.31
CA ARG A 128 -13.82 1.11 -8.59
C ARG A 128 -13.99 2.31 -7.66
N LYS A 129 -13.40 2.27 -6.46
CA LYS A 129 -13.56 3.29 -5.41
C LYS A 129 -12.39 4.27 -5.34
N THR A 130 -11.44 4.15 -6.25
CA THR A 130 -10.24 4.98 -6.31
C THR A 130 -10.15 5.64 -7.67
N ASP A 131 -9.43 6.75 -7.71
CA ASP A 131 -9.26 7.62 -8.87
C ASP A 131 -7.89 7.39 -9.53
N ALA A 132 -6.91 6.87 -8.78
CA ALA A 132 -5.58 6.50 -9.25
C ALA A 132 -4.96 5.40 -8.37
N MET A 133 -3.80 4.90 -8.78
CA MET A 133 -3.02 3.93 -8.02
C MET A 133 -1.57 4.38 -7.83
N LEU A 134 -1.04 4.16 -6.63
CA LEU A 134 0.39 4.10 -6.34
C LEU A 134 0.78 2.64 -6.11
N LEU A 135 1.64 2.12 -6.98
CA LEU A 135 2.04 0.72 -7.00
C LEU A 135 3.54 0.59 -6.73
N PHE A 136 3.93 -0.16 -5.70
CA PHE A 136 5.30 -0.67 -5.62
C PHE A 136 5.40 -1.96 -6.43
N TYR A 137 6.02 -1.87 -7.60
CA TYR A 137 6.25 -2.99 -8.50
C TYR A 137 7.47 -2.73 -9.39
N ASP A 138 8.25 -3.77 -9.60
CA ASP A 138 9.46 -3.74 -10.41
C ASP A 138 9.44 -4.92 -11.40
N GLU A 139 9.58 -4.63 -12.69
CA GLU A 139 9.58 -5.68 -13.73
C GLU A 139 10.82 -6.57 -13.65
N GLU A 140 11.94 -6.05 -13.15
CA GLU A 140 13.21 -6.76 -13.07
C GLU A 140 13.27 -7.76 -11.91
N MET A 141 12.50 -7.51 -10.83
CA MET A 141 12.40 -8.42 -9.69
C MET A 141 11.59 -9.69 -10.00
N GLY A 142 10.98 -9.79 -11.18
CA GLY A 142 10.18 -10.92 -11.63
C GLY A 142 8.69 -10.80 -11.28
N GLU A 143 7.93 -11.85 -11.63
CA GLU A 143 6.48 -11.86 -11.39
C GLU A 143 6.17 -11.98 -9.90
N GLY A 144 5.37 -11.04 -9.39
CA GLY A 144 4.88 -11.04 -8.02
C GLY A 144 3.39 -10.70 -7.96
N SER A 145 2.82 -10.80 -6.76
CA SER A 145 1.43 -10.48 -6.47
C SER A 145 0.96 -9.10 -6.97
N PRO A 146 1.80 -8.04 -7.04
CA PRO A 146 1.36 -6.74 -7.55
C PRO A 146 1.12 -6.70 -9.07
N LYS A 147 1.62 -7.68 -9.83
CA LYS A 147 1.42 -7.77 -11.29
C LYS A 147 -0.07 -7.74 -11.66
N TYR A 148 -0.91 -8.45 -10.90
CA TYR A 148 -2.36 -8.45 -11.12
C TYR A 148 -2.99 -7.07 -10.94
N PHE A 149 -2.52 -6.28 -9.96
CA PHE A 149 -2.97 -4.90 -9.79
C PHE A 149 -2.51 -4.01 -10.94
N LYS A 150 -1.26 -4.15 -11.39
CA LYS A 150 -0.72 -3.42 -12.54
C LYS A 150 -1.55 -3.65 -13.80
N GLU A 151 -1.79 -4.91 -14.16
CA GLU A 151 -2.56 -5.26 -15.36
C GLU A 151 -3.97 -4.65 -15.33
N ARG A 152 -4.63 -4.68 -14.17
CA ARG A 152 -5.96 -4.09 -14.02
C ARG A 152 -5.95 -2.57 -14.04
N ALA A 153 -4.94 -1.94 -13.45
CA ALA A 153 -4.76 -0.49 -13.50
C ALA A 153 -4.51 -0.01 -14.93
N LEU A 154 -3.65 -0.71 -15.70
CA LEU A 154 -3.38 -0.38 -17.10
C LEU A 154 -4.63 -0.49 -17.99
N ARG A 155 -5.46 -1.52 -17.78
CA ARG A 155 -6.76 -1.62 -18.49
C ARG A 155 -7.67 -0.45 -18.13
N LYS A 156 -7.80 -0.14 -16.83
CA LYS A 156 -8.62 0.99 -16.38
C LYS A 156 -8.08 2.34 -16.89
N GLN A 157 -6.77 2.48 -17.01
CA GLN A 157 -6.13 3.68 -17.55
C GLN A 157 -6.52 3.91 -19.01
N GLN A 158 -6.59 2.85 -19.82
CA GLN A 158 -7.00 2.93 -21.23
C GLN A 158 -8.48 3.33 -21.37
N ASP A 159 -9.33 2.90 -20.45
CA ASP A 159 -10.78 3.08 -20.53
C ASP A 159 -11.29 4.37 -19.83
N GLU A 160 -10.65 4.80 -18.74
CA GLU A 160 -11.21 5.78 -17.80
C GLU A 160 -10.19 6.85 -17.30
N ASP A 161 -9.01 6.98 -17.92
CA ASP A 161 -7.94 7.91 -17.50
C ASP A 161 -7.55 7.77 -16.01
N TYR A 162 -7.29 6.53 -15.59
CA TYR A 162 -6.88 6.16 -14.23
C TYR A 162 -5.35 6.23 -14.08
N PRO A 163 -4.76 7.26 -13.42
CA PRO A 163 -3.33 7.40 -13.33
C PRO A 163 -2.68 6.25 -12.53
N LEU A 164 -1.54 5.77 -13.01
CA LEU A 164 -0.72 4.77 -12.34
C LEU A 164 0.64 5.36 -12.00
N PHE A 165 0.87 5.62 -10.72
CA PHE A 165 2.16 6.00 -10.17
C PHE A 165 2.90 4.76 -9.71
N THR A 166 4.22 4.74 -9.92
CA THR A 166 5.06 3.61 -9.54
C THR A 166 6.18 4.02 -8.58
N ILE A 167 6.51 3.09 -7.69
CA ILE A 167 7.76 3.02 -6.96
C ILE A 167 8.47 1.76 -7.46
N THR A 168 9.76 1.87 -7.76
CA THR A 168 10.62 0.75 -8.21
C THR A 168 11.70 0.46 -7.17
N ALA A 169 12.40 -0.67 -7.30
CA ALA A 169 13.54 -0.96 -6.42
C ALA A 169 14.65 0.07 -6.60
N GLU A 170 14.90 0.50 -7.84
CA GLU A 170 15.83 1.58 -8.16
C GLU A 170 15.49 2.89 -7.43
N SER A 171 14.20 3.27 -7.39
CA SER A 171 13.75 4.48 -6.67
C SER A 171 14.12 4.42 -5.19
N ILE A 172 13.97 3.25 -4.56
CA ILE A 172 14.30 3.04 -3.14
C ILE A 172 15.82 3.06 -2.94
N GLN A 173 16.59 2.49 -3.88
CA GLN A 173 18.06 2.51 -3.82
C GLN A 173 18.62 3.93 -3.94
N SER A 174 18.08 4.76 -4.85
CA SER A 174 18.47 6.17 -4.99
C SER A 174 18.26 6.93 -3.69
N ILE A 175 17.08 6.79 -3.08
CA ILE A 175 16.77 7.43 -1.79
C ILE A 175 17.74 6.96 -0.71
N ALA A 176 18.06 5.67 -0.66
CA ALA A 176 18.99 5.14 0.33
C ALA A 176 20.42 5.67 0.15
N GLU A 177 20.86 5.90 -1.10
CA GLU A 177 22.18 6.47 -1.39
C GLU A 177 22.23 7.96 -1.05
N GLU A 178 21.19 8.73 -1.40
CA GLU A 178 21.08 10.16 -1.08
C GLU A 178 21.15 10.41 0.43
N GLU A 179 20.44 9.61 1.23
CA GLU A 179 20.45 9.73 2.69
C GLU A 179 21.83 9.35 3.27
N ARG A 180 22.49 8.32 2.73
CA ARG A 180 23.86 7.94 3.15
C ARG A 180 24.91 9.02 2.85
N LEU A 181 24.69 9.82 1.81
CA LEU A 181 25.59 10.93 1.43
C LEU A 181 25.29 12.21 2.21
N ALA A 182 24.11 12.31 2.82
CA ALA A 182 23.69 13.45 3.63
C ALA A 182 24.10 13.34 5.11
N ASP A 183 24.44 12.12 5.57
CA ASP A 183 25.03 11.80 6.89
C ASP A 183 26.56 12.02 6.91
#